data_AF-A0A8C1K0I9-F1
#
_entry.id   AF-A0A8C1K0I9-F1
#
_cell.length_a   1.000
_cell.length_b   1.000
_cell.length_c   1.000
_cell.angle_alpha   90.00
_cell.angle_beta   90.00
_cell.angle_gamma   90.00
#
_symmetry.space_group_name_H-M   'P 1'
#
loop_
_entity.id
_entity.type
_entity.pdbx_description
1 polymer ?
#
loop_
_entity_poly.entity_id
_entity_poly.type
_entity_poly.pdbx_seq_one_letter_code
_entity_poly.pdbx_strand_id
1 'polypeptide(L)'
;FDIYLHTGWDNNYDEPLNFNCPAGQSISSITSENSNYHEDRRWEFGCQATFGQSAECYWTNYINDFDQVLLFECPAEHVIAGISSYHNNYYEDRRWRFHCCRSPCVTTNCNWSSYVNSFDEYFTWTVPSRNVLVGAQSYHQNYEEDRRWKYKVCVQYRC
;
A
#
# COMPACT_ATOMS: atom_id res chain seq x y z
N PHE A 1 4.09 -26.05 -4.25
CA PHE A 1 4.35 -24.60 -4.24
C PHE A 1 3.36 -23.99 -5.21
N ASP A 2 2.13 -23.76 -4.76
CA ASP A 2 1.12 -23.11 -5.58
C ASP A 2 1.32 -21.61 -5.47
N ILE A 3 1.82 -21.03 -6.57
CA ILE A 3 1.84 -19.60 -6.77
C ILE A 3 0.39 -19.26 -7.17
N TYR A 4 -0.44 -18.89 -6.20
CA TYR A 4 -1.73 -18.26 -6.52
C TYR A 4 -1.41 -16.94 -7.21
N LEU A 5 -1.49 -16.93 -8.54
CA LEU A 5 -1.62 -15.70 -9.32
C LEU A 5 -3.02 -15.17 -9.02
N HIS A 6 -3.13 -14.27 -8.03
CA HIS A 6 -4.27 -13.37 -7.98
C HIS A 6 -4.12 -12.50 -9.23
N THR A 7 -4.92 -12.76 -10.26
CA THR A 7 -4.92 -11.97 -11.48
C THR A 7 -6.13 -11.03 -11.43
N GLY A 8 -5.91 -9.76 -11.11
CA GLY A 8 -6.96 -8.76 -11.24
C GLY A 8 -6.93 -7.65 -10.21
N TRP A 9 -7.62 -6.57 -10.55
CA TRP A 9 -7.77 -5.38 -9.72
C TRP A 9 -8.61 -5.67 -8.47
N ASP A 10 -8.11 -5.23 -7.31
CA ASP A 10 -8.76 -5.33 -6.00
C ASP A 10 -9.85 -4.25 -5.79
N ASN A 11 -9.97 -3.30 -6.73
CA ASN A 11 -11.09 -2.38 -6.84
C ASN A 11 -11.34 -1.96 -8.30
N ASN A 12 -12.52 -1.41 -8.56
CA ASN A 12 -12.79 -0.64 -9.77
C ASN A 12 -12.58 0.86 -9.51
N TYR A 13 -12.56 1.65 -10.58
CA TYR A 13 -12.61 3.12 -10.50
C TYR A 13 -13.88 3.58 -9.77
N ASP A 14 -13.78 4.69 -9.06
CA ASP A 14 -14.80 5.29 -8.17
C ASP A 14 -15.26 4.41 -7.02
N GLU A 15 -14.83 3.14 -6.98
CA GLU A 15 -15.25 2.18 -5.98
C GLU A 15 -14.25 2.08 -4.82
N PRO A 16 -14.74 1.71 -3.61
CA PRO A 16 -13.88 1.48 -2.46
C PRO A 16 -12.84 0.38 -2.71
N LEU A 17 -11.64 0.60 -2.20
CA LEU A 17 -10.59 -0.40 -2.08
C LEU A 17 -10.58 -0.96 -0.66
N ASN A 18 -10.60 -2.28 -0.52
CA ASN A 18 -10.47 -2.96 0.77
C ASN A 18 -9.65 -4.26 0.60
N PHE A 19 -8.34 -4.13 0.71
CA PHE A 19 -7.42 -5.25 0.54
C PHE A 19 -6.75 -5.66 1.86
N ASN A 20 -6.62 -6.96 2.09
CA ASN A 20 -5.83 -7.51 3.19
C ASN A 20 -5.20 -8.85 2.76
N CYS A 21 -3.92 -9.00 3.03
CA CYS A 21 -3.23 -10.26 2.81
C CYS A 21 -3.77 -11.37 3.73
N PRO A 22 -3.64 -12.65 3.31
CA PRO A 22 -3.93 -13.78 4.18
C PRO A 22 -3.15 -13.72 5.50
N ALA A 23 -3.67 -14.39 6.55
CA ALA A 23 -3.00 -14.45 7.85
C ALA A 23 -1.55 -14.92 7.72
N GLY A 24 -0.61 -14.22 8.40
CA GLY A 24 0.83 -14.49 8.30
C GLY A 24 1.54 -13.80 7.14
N GLN A 25 0.82 -13.07 6.29
CA GLN A 25 1.39 -12.42 5.10
C GLN A 25 1.34 -10.89 5.18
N SER A 26 2.23 -10.24 4.44
CA SER A 26 2.24 -8.79 4.24
C SER A 26 2.31 -8.46 2.75
N ILE A 27 2.01 -7.20 2.40
CA ILE A 27 2.03 -6.74 1.01
C ILE A 27 3.47 -6.86 0.45
N SER A 28 3.60 -7.47 -0.72
CA SER A 28 4.86 -7.74 -1.43
C SER A 28 4.96 -7.06 -2.80
N SER A 29 3.84 -6.71 -3.41
CA SER A 29 3.80 -5.90 -4.62
C SER A 29 2.56 -5.02 -4.64
N ILE A 30 2.67 -3.89 -5.33
CA ILE A 30 1.61 -2.92 -5.55
C ILE A 30 1.62 -2.56 -7.03
N THR A 31 0.52 -2.84 -7.70
CA THR A 31 0.26 -2.42 -9.07
C THR A 31 -0.89 -1.43 -9.07
N SER A 32 -0.79 -0.37 -9.88
CA SER A 32 -1.86 0.60 -10.01
C SER A 32 -1.90 1.22 -11.40
N GLU A 33 -3.10 1.53 -11.84
CA GLU A 33 -3.34 2.33 -13.03
C GLU A 33 -4.37 3.43 -12.74
N ASN A 34 -4.18 4.56 -13.40
CA ASN A 34 -5.09 5.70 -13.38
C ASN A 34 -6.01 5.66 -14.61
N SER A 35 -7.21 6.23 -14.47
CA SER A 35 -8.05 6.59 -15.60
C SER A 35 -8.42 8.07 -15.55
N ASN A 36 -7.98 8.85 -16.53
CA ASN A 36 -8.38 10.26 -16.69
C ASN A 36 -9.87 10.46 -17.00
N TYR A 37 -10.65 9.40 -17.26
CA TYR A 37 -12.11 9.54 -17.36
C TYR A 37 -12.77 9.57 -15.98
N HIS A 38 -12.21 8.82 -15.03
CA HIS A 38 -12.68 8.74 -13.66
C HIS A 38 -11.90 9.65 -12.71
N GLU A 39 -10.74 10.14 -13.15
CA GLU A 39 -9.72 10.81 -12.31
C GLU A 39 -9.42 10.01 -11.04
N ASP A 40 -9.24 8.70 -11.24
CA ASP A 40 -9.13 7.76 -10.15
C ASP A 40 -8.19 6.60 -10.50
N ARG A 41 -7.69 5.93 -9.45
CA ARG A 41 -6.81 4.76 -9.56
C ARG A 41 -7.48 3.48 -9.08
N ARG A 42 -7.27 2.40 -9.84
CA ARG A 42 -7.47 1.03 -9.37
C ARG A 42 -6.15 0.37 -8.99
N TRP A 43 -6.24 -0.63 -8.13
CA TRP A 43 -5.10 -1.20 -7.40
C TRP A 43 -5.14 -2.72 -7.43
N GLU A 44 -3.97 -3.33 -7.49
CA GLU A 44 -3.76 -4.78 -7.34
C GLU A 44 -2.58 -5.00 -6.38
N PHE A 45 -2.72 -5.95 -5.46
CA PHE A 45 -1.73 -6.23 -4.43
C PHE A 45 -1.25 -7.68 -4.44
N GLY A 46 0.06 -7.86 -4.33
CA GLY A 46 0.67 -9.15 -4.04
C GLY A 46 0.95 -9.32 -2.55
N CYS A 47 1.01 -10.56 -2.09
CA CYS A 47 1.35 -10.91 -0.71
C CYS A 47 2.59 -11.80 -0.62
N GLN A 48 3.28 -11.73 0.52
CA GLN A 48 4.38 -12.64 0.87
C GLN A 48 4.27 -13.10 2.31
N ALA A 49 4.65 -14.35 2.57
CA ALA A 49 4.81 -14.86 3.93
C ALA A 49 5.84 -14.00 4.69
N THR A 50 5.42 -13.43 5.82
CA THR A 50 6.21 -12.44 6.55
C THR A 50 6.31 -12.75 8.04
N PHE A 51 5.28 -13.37 8.60
CA PHE A 51 5.19 -13.75 10.01
C PHE A 51 4.38 -15.05 10.13
N GLY A 52 4.42 -15.72 11.28
CA GLY A 52 3.56 -16.89 11.53
C GLY A 52 2.06 -16.54 11.49
N GLN A 53 1.17 -17.53 11.62
CA GLN A 53 -0.29 -17.30 11.50
C GLN A 53 -0.89 -16.34 12.55
N SER A 54 -0.18 -16.05 13.64
CA SER A 54 -0.65 -15.24 14.76
C SER A 54 0.13 -13.92 14.85
N ALA A 55 -0.48 -12.81 14.43
CA ALA A 55 0.01 -11.46 14.69
C ALA A 55 -1.11 -10.59 15.28
N GLU A 56 -0.72 -9.69 16.19
CA GLU A 56 -1.59 -8.60 16.64
C GLU A 56 -1.72 -7.60 15.49
N CYS A 57 -2.92 -7.44 14.96
CA CYS A 57 -3.17 -6.54 13.84
C CYS A 57 -4.26 -5.52 14.19
N TYR A 58 -4.16 -4.34 13.57
CA TYR A 58 -5.18 -3.31 13.71
C TYR A 58 -5.24 -2.43 12.45
N TRP A 59 -6.44 -1.91 12.19
CA TRP A 59 -6.63 -0.85 11.21
C TRP A 59 -6.36 0.50 11.83
N THR A 60 -5.66 1.36 11.10
CA THR A 60 -5.58 2.77 11.45
C THR A 60 -6.92 3.46 11.17
N ASN A 61 -7.07 4.67 11.72
CA ASN A 61 -7.99 5.65 11.13
C ASN A 61 -7.50 6.05 9.72
N TYR A 62 -8.33 6.80 8.98
CA TYR A 62 -7.85 7.46 7.77
C TYR A 62 -6.72 8.42 8.11
N ILE A 63 -5.61 8.29 7.39
CA ILE A 63 -4.35 8.99 7.67
C ILE A 63 -4.32 10.38 7.05
N ASN A 64 -4.97 10.56 5.91
CA ASN A 64 -5.01 11.82 5.18
C ASN A 64 -6.44 12.30 4.97
N ASP A 65 -6.58 13.60 4.75
CA ASP A 65 -7.75 14.20 4.12
C ASP A 65 -7.54 14.29 2.60
N PHE A 66 -8.60 14.62 1.87
CA PHE A 66 -8.53 14.82 0.42
C PHE A 66 -7.60 15.99 0.06
N ASP A 67 -6.92 15.89 -1.07
CA ASP A 67 -5.90 16.80 -1.61
C ASP A 67 -4.69 17.00 -0.68
N GLN A 68 -4.66 16.30 0.46
CA GLN A 68 -3.58 16.41 1.43
C GLN A 68 -2.56 15.28 1.27
N VAL A 69 -1.35 15.59 1.75
CA VAL A 69 -0.24 14.66 1.80
C VAL A 69 -0.58 13.51 2.75
N LEU A 70 -0.28 12.29 2.30
CA LEU A 70 -0.21 11.10 3.11
C LEU A 70 1.25 10.86 3.48
N LEU A 71 1.54 10.73 4.78
CA LEU A 71 2.82 10.25 5.29
C LEU A 71 2.54 9.30 6.45
N PHE A 72 2.82 8.02 6.24
CA PHE A 72 2.48 6.98 7.19
C PHE A 72 3.61 5.96 7.36
N GLU A 73 3.81 5.54 8.59
CA GLU A 73 4.62 4.39 8.96
C GLU A 73 3.86 3.60 10.02
N CYS A 74 3.80 2.27 9.87
CA CYS A 74 3.43 1.42 10.98
C CYS A 74 4.45 1.60 12.13
N PRO A 75 4.04 1.36 13.38
CA PRO A 75 4.97 1.40 14.52
C PRO A 75 6.12 0.41 14.34
N ALA A 76 7.14 0.54 15.20
CA ALA A 76 8.21 -0.45 15.27
C ALA A 76 7.63 -1.88 15.42
N GLU A 77 8.32 -2.86 14.82
CA GLU A 77 7.89 -4.26 14.78
C GLU A 77 6.51 -4.48 14.12
N HIS A 78 6.11 -3.63 13.17
CA HIS A 78 4.89 -3.84 12.40
C HIS A 78 5.14 -3.72 10.90
N VAL A 79 4.31 -4.42 10.12
CA VAL A 79 4.31 -4.40 8.65
C VAL A 79 2.93 -4.02 8.13
N ILE A 80 2.88 -3.48 6.92
CA ILE A 80 1.62 -3.21 6.22
C ILE A 80 1.13 -4.54 5.60
N ALA A 81 0.05 -5.08 6.17
CA ALA A 81 -0.59 -6.31 5.70
C ALA A 81 -1.85 -6.04 4.86
N GLY A 82 -2.36 -4.81 4.87
CA GLY A 82 -3.55 -4.42 4.14
C GLY A 82 -3.66 -2.92 3.97
N ILE A 83 -4.53 -2.52 3.05
CA ILE A 83 -4.75 -1.14 2.66
C ILE A 83 -6.22 -0.97 2.28
N SER A 84 -6.81 0.14 2.69
CA SER A 84 -8.20 0.46 2.42
C SER A 84 -8.32 1.94 2.07
N SER A 85 -9.16 2.23 1.09
CA SER A 85 -9.32 3.56 0.55
C SER A 85 -10.71 3.76 -0.02
N TYR A 86 -11.18 5.01 -0.07
CA TYR A 86 -12.37 5.38 -0.83
C TYR A 86 -12.12 6.66 -1.62
N HIS A 87 -12.76 6.73 -2.79
CA HIS A 87 -12.69 7.84 -3.71
C HIS A 87 -13.79 8.88 -3.42
N ASN A 88 -13.57 10.12 -3.83
CA ASN A 88 -14.59 11.15 -3.81
C ASN A 88 -14.50 12.06 -5.03
N ASN A 89 -15.52 12.00 -5.89
CA ASN A 89 -15.55 12.71 -7.18
C ASN A 89 -15.66 14.24 -7.08
N TYR A 90 -15.83 14.82 -5.88
CA TYR A 90 -15.70 16.28 -5.74
C TYR A 90 -14.23 16.70 -5.65
N TYR A 91 -13.40 15.86 -5.02
CA TYR A 91 -11.97 16.10 -4.88
C TYR A 91 -11.14 15.36 -5.94
N GLU A 92 -11.74 14.39 -6.64
CA GLU A 92 -11.04 13.45 -7.52
C GLU A 92 -9.79 12.85 -6.83
N ASP A 93 -10.03 12.41 -5.59
CA ASP A 93 -8.97 11.99 -4.69
C ASP A 93 -9.45 10.92 -3.70
N ARG A 94 -8.48 10.27 -3.06
CA ARG A 94 -8.64 9.13 -2.16
C ARG A 94 -8.17 9.41 -0.73
N ARG A 95 -8.95 8.96 0.25
CA ARG A 95 -8.51 8.84 1.64
C ARG A 95 -8.03 7.43 1.94
N TRP A 96 -6.94 7.33 2.71
CA TRP A 96 -6.23 6.07 2.91
C TRP A 96 -6.14 5.68 4.38
N ARG A 97 -6.27 4.38 4.65
CA ARG A 97 -5.94 3.76 5.93
C ARG A 97 -5.21 2.44 5.71
N PHE A 98 -4.43 2.02 6.70
CA PHE A 98 -3.55 0.87 6.60
C PHE A 98 -3.87 -0.15 7.69
N HIS A 99 -3.65 -1.42 7.36
CA HIS A 99 -3.73 -2.52 8.30
C HIS A 99 -2.30 -2.90 8.71
N CYS A 100 -1.94 -2.56 9.95
CA CYS A 100 -0.64 -2.88 10.51
C CYS A 100 -0.74 -4.20 11.28
N CYS A 101 0.17 -5.13 11.02
CA CYS A 101 0.31 -6.38 11.76
C CYS A 101 1.67 -6.43 12.43
N ARG A 102 1.69 -6.84 13.69
CA ARG A 102 2.93 -7.05 14.44
C ARG A 102 3.76 -8.15 13.79
N SER A 103 5.02 -7.86 13.55
CA SER A 103 6.04 -8.81 13.13
C SER A 103 7.33 -8.52 13.89
N PRO A 104 7.78 -9.44 14.77
CA PRO A 104 9.04 -9.25 15.49
C PRO A 104 10.23 -9.27 14.54
N CYS A 105 10.05 -9.75 13.30
CA CYS A 105 11.11 -10.03 12.34
C CYS A 105 11.58 -8.82 11.53
N VAL A 106 11.19 -7.62 11.94
CA VAL A 106 11.44 -6.37 11.23
C VAL A 106 12.53 -5.59 11.94
N THR A 107 13.59 -5.24 11.22
CA THR A 107 14.68 -4.43 11.78
C THR A 107 14.38 -2.94 11.72
N THR A 108 15.23 -2.14 12.36
CA THR A 108 15.22 -0.66 12.23
C THR A 108 15.99 -0.15 11.01
N ASN A 109 16.61 -1.05 10.21
CA ASN A 109 17.27 -0.67 8.96
C ASN A 109 16.22 -0.48 7.86
N CYS A 110 15.80 0.77 7.69
CA CYS A 110 14.71 1.14 6.82
C CYS A 110 15.11 2.24 5.85
N ASN A 111 14.56 2.17 4.63
CA ASN A 111 14.82 3.15 3.58
C ASN A 111 13.53 3.49 2.84
N TRP A 112 13.39 4.76 2.46
CA TRP A 112 12.37 5.21 1.54
C TRP A 112 12.81 4.98 0.10
N SER A 113 11.88 4.59 -0.77
CA SER A 113 12.09 4.60 -2.21
C SER A 113 12.12 6.04 -2.75
N SER A 114 12.62 6.20 -3.98
CA SER A 114 12.19 7.33 -4.82
C SER A 114 10.69 7.23 -5.12
N TYR A 115 10.11 8.26 -5.74
CA TYR A 115 8.76 8.10 -6.27
C TYR A 115 8.73 6.95 -7.28
N VAL A 116 7.78 6.05 -7.14
CA VAL A 116 7.71 4.80 -7.91
C VAL A 116 6.89 4.93 -9.19
N ASN A 117 6.15 6.02 -9.32
CA ASN A 117 5.32 6.37 -10.46
C ASN A 117 5.39 7.87 -10.73
N SER A 118 5.00 8.26 -11.93
CA SER A 118 4.55 9.58 -12.35
C SER A 118 3.02 9.69 -12.28
N PHE A 119 2.49 10.91 -12.40
CA PHE A 119 1.05 11.09 -12.54
C PHE A 119 0.55 10.35 -13.79
N ASP A 120 -0.65 9.80 -13.70
CA ASP A 120 -1.34 8.98 -14.71
C ASP A 120 -0.62 7.68 -15.09
N GLU A 121 0.58 7.45 -14.54
CA GLU A 121 1.41 6.31 -14.92
C GLU A 121 0.84 5.01 -14.34
N TYR A 122 0.73 4.00 -15.20
CA TYR A 122 0.66 2.60 -14.80
C TYR A 122 1.98 2.22 -14.14
N PHE A 123 1.94 1.63 -12.95
CA PHE A 123 3.15 1.12 -12.34
C PHE A 123 2.93 -0.22 -11.64
N THR A 124 4.00 -1.00 -11.58
CA THR A 124 4.16 -2.12 -10.65
C THR A 124 5.40 -1.89 -9.83
N TRP A 125 5.25 -1.93 -8.51
CA TRP A 125 6.35 -1.85 -7.57
C TRP A 125 6.38 -3.09 -6.69
N THR A 126 7.55 -3.71 -6.55
CA THR A 126 7.76 -4.90 -5.74
C THR A 126 8.66 -4.57 -4.56
N VAL A 127 8.29 -5.06 -3.37
CA VAL A 127 9.13 -4.96 -2.18
C VAL A 127 10.48 -5.65 -2.46
N PRO A 128 11.63 -4.98 -2.23
CA PRO A 128 12.93 -5.58 -2.46
C PRO A 128 13.14 -6.88 -1.67
N SER A 129 13.97 -7.77 -2.20
CA SER A 129 14.30 -9.03 -1.52
C SER A 129 14.86 -8.78 -0.12
N ARG A 130 14.39 -9.57 0.86
CA ARG A 130 14.72 -9.43 2.30
C ARG A 130 14.20 -8.15 2.95
N ASN A 131 13.22 -7.50 2.34
CA ASN A 131 12.55 -6.36 2.93
C ASN A 131 11.05 -6.62 3.09
N VAL A 132 10.43 -5.79 3.94
CA VAL A 132 8.99 -5.73 4.16
C VAL A 132 8.50 -4.29 4.06
N LEU A 133 7.28 -4.12 3.58
CA LEU A 133 6.62 -2.82 3.50
C LEU A 133 6.17 -2.37 4.90
N VAL A 134 6.58 -1.17 5.31
CA VAL A 134 6.25 -0.62 6.64
C VAL A 134 5.63 0.77 6.59
N GLY A 135 5.68 1.45 5.44
CA GLY A 135 5.19 2.82 5.32
C GLY A 135 4.92 3.23 3.89
N ALA A 136 4.14 4.30 3.75
CA ALA A 136 3.78 4.90 2.48
C ALA A 136 3.79 6.42 2.60
N GLN A 137 4.18 7.09 1.53
CA GLN A 137 4.05 8.52 1.39
C GLN A 137 3.44 8.81 0.02
N SER A 138 2.48 9.72 -0.03
CA SER A 138 1.83 10.14 -1.25
C SER A 138 1.40 11.60 -1.19
N TYR A 139 1.38 12.25 -2.34
CA TYR A 139 0.77 13.58 -2.50
C TYR A 139 -0.06 13.60 -3.78
N HIS A 140 -1.12 14.39 -3.75
CA HIS A 140 -2.05 14.62 -4.85
C HIS A 140 -1.69 15.93 -5.58
N GLN A 141 -2.04 16.02 -6.87
CA GLN A 141 -1.99 17.25 -7.66
C GLN A 141 -3.27 17.40 -8.47
N ASN A 142 -3.93 18.54 -8.33
CA ASN A 142 -5.22 18.83 -8.97
C ASN A 142 -5.14 19.03 -10.49
N TYR A 143 -3.96 19.23 -11.09
CA TYR A 143 -3.89 19.34 -12.55
C TYR A 143 -4.08 17.96 -13.21
N GLU A 144 -3.47 16.94 -12.63
CA GLU A 144 -3.59 15.55 -13.04
C GLU A 144 -4.70 14.79 -12.30
N GLU A 145 -5.24 15.36 -11.22
CA GLU A 145 -6.16 14.71 -10.27
C GLU A 145 -5.67 13.31 -9.85
N ASP A 146 -4.37 13.25 -9.53
CA ASP A 146 -3.69 11.98 -9.32
C ASP A 146 -2.62 12.05 -8.24
N ARG A 147 -2.22 10.88 -7.74
CA ARG A 147 -1.25 10.71 -6.66
C ARG A 147 0.08 10.09 -7.09
N ARG A 148 1.16 10.69 -6.60
CA ARG A 148 2.52 10.10 -6.63
C ARG A 148 2.77 9.28 -5.38
N TRP A 149 3.54 8.21 -5.49
CA TRP A 149 3.76 7.24 -4.41
C TRP A 149 5.24 7.00 -4.10
N LYS A 150 5.53 6.89 -2.80
CA LYS A 150 6.77 6.38 -2.22
C LYS A 150 6.44 5.34 -1.17
N TYR A 151 7.33 4.37 -1.01
CA TYR A 151 7.17 3.32 0.00
C TYR A 151 8.39 3.24 0.90
N LYS A 152 8.15 3.00 2.18
CA LYS A 152 9.19 2.72 3.17
C LYS A 152 9.27 1.23 3.39
N VAL A 153 10.48 0.70 3.28
CA VAL A 153 10.76 -0.70 3.54
C VAL A 153 11.82 -0.85 4.61
N CYS A 154 11.70 -1.89 5.43
CA CYS A 154 12.72 -2.27 6.40
C CYS A 154 13.27 -3.65 6.07
N VAL A 155 14.53 -3.90 6.42
CA VAL A 155 15.12 -5.24 6.28
C VAL A 155 14.40 -6.20 7.23
N GLN A 156 14.03 -7.35 6.70
CA GLN A 156 13.48 -8.49 7.42
C GLN A 156 14.60 -9.49 7.71
N TYR A 157 14.75 -9.92 8.96
CA TYR A 157 15.63 -11.03 9.29
C TYR A 157 14.87 -12.36 9.28
N ARG A 158 15.59 -13.48 9.28
CA ARG A 158 14.96 -14.79 9.40
C ARG A 158 14.45 -15.00 10.81
N CYS A 159 13.14 -14.88 10.95
CA CYS A 159 12.35 -15.67 11.86
C CYS A 159 11.67 -16.80 11.05
#